data_AF-A0A1B6NRE6-F1
#
_entry.id   AF-A0A1B6NRE6-F1
#
_cell.length_a   1.000
_cell.length_b   1.000
_cell.length_c   1.000
_cell.angle_alpha   90.00
_cell.angle_beta   90.00
_cell.angle_gamma   90.00
#
_symmetry.space_group_name_H-M   'P 1'
#
loop_
_entity.id
_entity.type
_entity.pdbx_description
1 polymer ?
#
loop_
_entity_poly.entity_id
_entity_poly.type
_entity_poly.pdbx_seq_one_letter_code
_entity_poly.pdbx_strand_id
1 'polypeptide(L)'
;DSIVSMVWGPLRKVIENEAPGINIHAIPNYDMETDKILKDAEAELTFSKYQEPGSVIRAEHVLDPSWVVVMRPDHPLAKSQLT
;
A
#
# COMPACT_ATOMS: atom_id res chain seq x y z
N ASP A 1 9.86 -2.12 1.18
CA ASP A 1 8.40 -2.20 1.01
C ASP A 1 8.02 -1.40 -0.23
N SER A 2 7.48 -2.07 -1.26
CA SER A 2 7.15 -1.44 -2.55
C SER A 2 5.88 -0.57 -2.48
N ILE A 3 4.93 -0.87 -1.59
CA ILE A 3 3.72 -0.06 -1.44
C ILE A 3 4.04 1.27 -0.75
N VAL A 4 4.96 1.24 0.22
CA VAL A 4 5.43 2.47 0.87
C VAL A 4 6.06 3.43 -0.14
N SER A 5 6.88 2.93 -1.07
CA SER A 5 7.50 3.78 -2.09
C SER A 5 6.54 4.17 -3.21
N MET A 6 5.66 3.27 -3.66
CA MET A 6 4.75 3.52 -4.79
C MET A 6 3.52 4.35 -4.41
N VAL A 7 3.00 4.16 -3.19
CA VAL A 7 1.71 4.74 -2.76
C VAL A 7 1.94 5.75 -1.64
N TRP A 8 2.54 5.32 -0.52
CA TRP A 8 2.58 6.16 0.68
C TRP A 8 3.40 7.44 0.48
N GLY A 9 4.61 7.33 -0.07
CA GLY A 9 5.47 8.49 -0.32
C GLY A 9 4.80 9.58 -1.16
N PRO A 10 4.27 9.25 -2.36
CA PRO A 10 3.54 10.20 -3.18
C PRO A 10 2.27 10.75 -2.51
N LEU A 11 1.47 9.89 -1.87
CA LEU A 11 0.24 10.31 -1.20
C LEU A 11 0.52 11.29 -0.06
N ARG A 12 1.48 10.98 0.81
CA ARG A 12 1.89 11.86 1.91
C ARG A 12 2.30 13.23 1.39
N LYS A 13 3.08 13.28 0.31
CA LYS A 13 3.51 14.54 -0.31
C LYS A 13 2.31 15.38 -0.78
N VAL A 14 1.29 14.75 -1.38
CA VAL A 14 0.07 15.46 -1.77
C VAL A 14 -0.66 15.99 -0.54
N ILE A 15 -0.87 15.16 0.48
CA ILE A 15 -1.58 15.56 1.71
C ILE A 15 -0.88 16.74 2.40
N GLU A 16 0.43 16.66 2.59
CA GLU A 16 1.21 17.72 3.25
C GLU A 16 1.18 19.05 2.47
N ASN A 17 1.07 18.99 1.13
CA ASN A 17 0.96 20.18 0.28
C ASN A 17 -0.45 20.79 0.31
N GLU A 18 -1.49 19.96 0.22
CA GLU A 18 -2.88 20.41 0.10
C GLU A 18 -3.51 20.75 1.46
N ALA A 19 -3.03 20.14 2.54
CA ALA A 19 -3.54 20.31 3.89
C ALA A 19 -2.40 20.62 4.89
N PRO A 20 -1.78 21.81 4.78
CA PRO A 20 -0.71 22.20 5.68
C PRO A 20 -1.20 22.26 7.13
N GLY A 21 -0.43 21.67 8.04
CA GLY A 21 -0.72 21.68 9.48
C GLY A 21 -1.53 20.49 10.00
N ILE A 22 -1.89 19.53 9.15
CA ILE A 22 -2.42 18.25 9.64
C ILE A 22 -1.28 17.34 10.12
N ASN A 23 -1.53 16.59 11.18
CA ASN A 23 -0.64 15.53 11.62
C ASN A 23 -1.03 14.22 10.93
N ILE A 24 -0.03 13.52 10.41
CA ILE A 24 -0.21 12.25 9.73
C ILE A 24 0.45 11.17 10.57
N HIS A 25 -0.35 10.25 11.11
CA HIS A 25 0.12 9.06 11.80
C HIS A 25 0.05 7.85 10.88
N ALA A 26 1.18 7.22 10.60
CA ALA A 26 1.26 6.03 9.75
C ALA A 26 1.57 4.80 10.61
N ILE A 27 0.68 3.80 10.53
CA ILE A 27 0.82 2.53 11.23
C ILE A 27 1.24 1.49 10.21
N PRO A 28 2.43 0.88 10.34
CA PRO A 28 2.81 -0.23 9.49
C PRO A 28 1.85 -1.41 9.68
N ASN A 29 1.25 -1.88 8.59
CA ASN A 29 0.27 -2.96 8.61
C ASN A 29 0.99 -4.31 8.47
N TYR A 30 1.58 -4.80 9.57
CA TYR A 30 2.32 -6.07 9.59
C TYR A 30 1.43 -7.30 9.75
N ASP A 31 0.21 -7.13 10.28
CA ASP A 31 -0.70 -8.22 10.65
C ASP A 31 -2.09 -8.06 10.02
N MET A 32 -2.80 -9.19 9.87
CA MET A 32 -4.14 -9.28 9.23
C MET A 32 -5.28 -8.61 10.01
N GLU A 33 -4.99 -7.79 11.02
CA GLU A 33 -5.99 -7.15 11.90
C GLU A 33 -6.40 -5.74 11.43
N THR A 34 -6.18 -5.40 10.15
CA THR A 34 -6.55 -4.10 9.59
C THR A 34 -8.01 -3.75 9.81
N ASP A 35 -8.89 -4.75 9.72
CA ASP A 35 -10.32 -4.62 9.98
C ASP A 35 -10.62 -4.11 11.40
N LYS A 36 -9.86 -4.61 12.39
CA LYS A 36 -9.99 -4.21 13.80
C LYS A 36 -9.48 -2.79 14.01
N ILE A 37 -8.30 -2.46 13.46
CA ILE A 37 -7.72 -1.11 13.54
C ILE A 37 -8.70 -0.04 13.03
N LEU A 38 -9.38 -0.32 11.90
CA LEU A 38 -10.40 0.58 11.37
C LEU A 38 -11.65 0.64 12.25
N LYS A 39 -12.12 -0.51 12.78
CA LYS A 39 -13.31 -0.58 13.64
C LYS A 39 -13.11 0.08 15.00
N ASP A 40 -11.91 -0.03 15.55
CA ASP A 40 -11.53 0.57 16.84
C ASP A 40 -11.11 2.04 16.70
N ALA A 41 -11.15 2.58 15.47
CA ALA A 41 -10.76 3.95 15.12
C ALA A 41 -9.30 4.29 15.49
N GLU A 42 -8.41 3.29 15.46
CA GLU A 42 -6.97 3.50 15.61
C GLU A 42 -6.32 4.05 14.32
N ALA A 43 -6.98 3.85 13.18
CA ALA A 43 -6.68 4.51 11.92
C ALA A 43 -7.97 4.81 11.14
N GLU A 44 -7.94 5.85 10.32
CA GLU A 44 -9.09 6.27 9.51
C GLU A 44 -9.11 5.63 8.12
N LEU A 45 -7.94 5.22 7.59
CA LEU A 45 -7.81 4.65 6.26
C LEU A 45 -6.68 3.61 6.22
N THR A 46 -6.86 2.60 5.38
CA THR A 46 -5.83 1.59 5.09
C THR A 46 -5.63 1.42 3.59
N PHE A 47 -4.43 0.99 3.24
CA PHE A 47 -4.10 0.49 1.90
C PHE A 47 -3.61 -0.95 2.04
N SER A 48 -4.39 -1.91 1.53
CA SER A 48 -4.10 -3.32 1.71
C SER A 48 -4.40 -4.13 0.45
N LYS A 49 -3.85 -5.35 0.40
CA LYS A 49 -4.32 -6.36 -0.55
C LYS A 49 -5.79 -6.64 -0.23
N TYR A 50 -6.64 -6.66 -1.26
CA TYR A 50 -8.07 -6.93 -1.10
C TYR A 50 -8.29 -8.22 -0.28
N GLN A 51 -8.92 -8.04 0.87
CA GLN A 51 -9.65 -9.04 1.61
C GLN A 51 -11.10 -8.56 1.63
N GLU A 52 -12.05 -9.49 1.58
CA GLU A 52 -13.46 -9.14 1.63
C GLU A 52 -13.71 -8.33 2.91
N PRO A 53 -13.99 -7.02 2.81
CA PRO A 53 -14.09 -6.17 3.98
C PRO A 53 -15.32 -6.57 4.78
N GLY A 54 -15.27 -6.43 6.11
CA GLY A 54 -16.47 -6.57 6.93
C GLY A 54 -17.59 -5.63 6.46
N SER A 55 -18.84 -5.97 6.75
CA SER A 55 -20.04 -5.26 6.25
C SER A 55 -20.13 -3.76 6.56
N VAL A 56 -19.30 -3.27 7.47
CA VAL A 56 -19.24 -1.86 7.90
C VAL A 56 -18.06 -1.09 7.30
N ILE A 57 -17.19 -1.76 6.53
CA ILE A 57 -16.01 -1.15 5.91
C ILE A 57 -16.28 -0.97 4.42
N ARG A 58 -16.10 0.26 3.93
CA ARG A 58 -16.12 0.57 2.51
C ARG A 58 -14.72 0.41 1.94
N ALA A 59 -14.61 -0.35 0.84
CA ALA A 59 -13.37 -0.48 0.08
C ALA A 59 -13.59 0.01 -1.37
N GLU A 60 -12.53 0.55 -1.96
CA GLU A 60 -12.47 0.90 -3.37
C GLU A 60 -11.22 0.27 -4.00
N HIS A 61 -11.34 -0.16 -5.25
CA HIS A 61 -10.21 -0.69 -6.01
C HIS A 61 -9.27 0.44 -6.38
N VAL A 62 -7.97 0.30 -6.08
CA VAL A 62 -6.97 1.35 -6.37
C VAL A 62 -6.01 0.95 -7.48
N LEU A 63 -5.55 -0.30 -7.51
CA LEU A 63 -4.60 -0.76 -8.52
C LEU A 63 -4.60 -2.28 -8.69
N ASP A 64 -4.15 -2.73 -9.87
CA ASP A 64 -3.88 -4.12 -10.21
C ASP A 64 -2.36 -4.35 -10.27
N PRO A 65 -1.73 -4.89 -9.21
CA PRO A 65 -0.29 -5.04 -9.18
C PRO A 65 0.14 -6.19 -10.11
N SER A 66 1.17 -5.93 -10.93
CA SER A 66 1.78 -6.96 -11.76
C SER A 66 3.00 -7.56 -11.09
N TRP A 67 3.09 -8.89 -11.07
CA TRP A 67 4.28 -9.60 -10.60
C TRP A 67 5.37 -9.54 -11.66
N VAL A 68 6.57 -9.13 -11.26
CA VAL A 68 7.74 -9.06 -12.14
C VAL A 68 8.92 -9.74 -11.47
N VAL A 69 9.85 -10.24 -12.29
CA VAL A 69 11.12 -10.78 -11.81
C VAL A 69 12.16 -9.67 -11.80
N VAL A 70 12.74 -9.41 -10.64
CA VAL A 70 13.83 -8.43 -10.50
C VAL A 70 15.17 -9.18 -10.50
N MET A 71 16.06 -8.78 -11.40
CA MET A 71 17.41 -9.30 -11.50
C MET A 71 18.42 -8.16 -11.44
N ARG A 72 19.66 -8.46 -11.03
CA ARG A 72 20.77 -7.50 -11.19
C ARG A 72 20.97 -7.17 -12.69
N PRO A 73 21.42 -5.96 -13.06
CA PRO A 73 21.54 -5.55 -14.46
C PRO A 73 22.28 -6.54 -15.38
N ASP A 74 23.34 -7.18 -14.88
CA ASP A 74 24.15 -8.14 -15.65
C ASP A 74 23.86 -9.61 -15.30
N HIS A 75 22.63 -9.93 -14.87
CA HIS A 75 22.25 -11.31 -14.64
C HIS A 75 22.14 -12.07 -15.98
N PRO A 76 22.75 -13.26 -16.14
CA PRO A 76 22.71 -14.01 -17.40
C PRO A 76 21.31 -14.25 -17.95
N LEU A 77 20.32 -14.43 -17.06
CA LEU A 77 18.92 -14.66 -17.42
C LEU A 77 18.09 -13.37 -17.63
N ALA A 78 18.63 -12.19 -17.36
CA ALA A 78 17.89 -10.93 -17.51
C ALA A 78 17.57 -10.60 -18.98
N LYS A 79 18.25 -11.26 -19.93
CA LYS A 79 18.10 -11.05 -21.38
C LYS A 79 17.29 -12.15 -22.07
N SER A 80 16.78 -13.13 -21.33
CA SER A 80 16.02 -14.25 -21.86
C SER A 80 14.56 -14.20 -21.41
N GLN A 81 13.65 -14.66 -22.27
CA GLN A 81 12.29 -14.99 -21.86
C GLN A 81 12.37 -16.02 -20.73
N LEU A 82 11.81 -15.69 -19.57
CA LEU A 82 11.67 -16.63 -18.47
C LEU A 82 10.49 -17.55 -18.80
N THR A 83 10.72 -18.85 -18.74
CA THR A 83 9.71 -19.91 -18.93
C THR A 83 9.42 -20.61 -17.63
#